data_AF-A0A0Q6C9K9-F1
#
_entry.id   AF-A0A0Q6C9K9-F1
#
_cell.length_a   1.000
_cell.length_b   1.000
_cell.length_c   1.000
_cell.angle_alpha   90.00
_cell.angle_beta   90.00
_cell.angle_gamma   90.00
#
_symmetry.space_group_name_H-M   'P 1'
#
loop_
_entity.id
_entity.type
_entity.pdbx_description
1 polymer ?
#
loop_
_entity_poly.entity_id
_entity_poly.type
_entity_poly.pdbx_seq_one_letter_code
_entity_poly.pdbx_strand_id
1 'polypeptide(L)'
;MSRRDTPVGEDDLQAYVDGRLEAERLPAVEAYLTERPEIAAALARDRAIARALRERLAFKAEEPIPARLRMANIREARRGRFAATRLRIAAVMGWLILGSAGGWLANDVLRVPPQMARVAVMADEAIAAHRTFVVEVVHPVEVRADEEAHLLQWLSKRLGTRLSAPDLTGLGYRLMGGRLLPAGAGPAAMLMYDDDQGTRLTLFIKTDEKDETSFQFVEENGVSAFFWRDAGLGYVVSAEAPRERLMQVATAVYDSLNRPAPGLSGGTL
;
A
#
# COMPACT_ATOMS: atom_id res chain seq x y z
N MET A 1 13.06 32.31 -59.80
CA MET A 1 14.51 32.65 -59.87
C MET A 1 15.25 31.35 -60.10
N SER A 2 15.79 31.14 -61.29
CA SER A 2 16.57 29.93 -61.59
C SER A 2 17.92 30.02 -60.89
N ARG A 3 18.47 28.88 -60.43
CA ARG A 3 19.74 28.79 -59.67
C ARG A 3 20.95 29.41 -60.40
N ARG A 4 20.84 29.72 -61.70
CA ARG A 4 21.85 30.46 -62.48
C ARG A 4 22.10 31.89 -61.99
N ASP A 5 21.09 32.57 -61.45
CA ASP A 5 21.19 33.99 -61.06
C ASP A 5 21.64 34.20 -59.60
N THR A 6 21.91 33.12 -58.86
CA THR A 6 22.40 33.21 -57.49
C THR A 6 23.92 33.45 -57.48
N PRO A 7 24.44 34.37 -56.65
CA PRO A 7 25.88 34.58 -56.51
C PRO A 7 26.63 33.27 -56.26
N VAL A 8 27.89 33.19 -56.74
CA VAL A 8 28.76 32.04 -56.48
C VAL A 8 29.08 32.00 -54.98
N GLY A 9 28.72 30.90 -54.32
CA GLY A 9 28.98 30.67 -52.90
C GLY A 9 30.05 29.62 -52.67
N GLU A 10 30.41 29.43 -51.40
CA GLU A 10 31.39 28.42 -50.97
C GLU A 10 30.98 26.99 -51.40
N ASP A 11 29.68 26.67 -51.36
CA ASP A 11 29.16 25.37 -51.78
C ASP A 11 29.46 25.07 -53.26
N ASP A 12 29.42 26.09 -54.14
CA ASP A 12 29.73 25.93 -55.56
C ASP A 12 31.23 25.73 -55.78
N LEU A 13 32.07 26.43 -55.02
CA LEU A 13 33.53 26.29 -55.06
C LEU A 13 33.95 24.89 -54.58
N GLN A 14 33.36 24.40 -53.48
CA GLN A 14 33.61 23.07 -52.97
C GLN A 14 33.09 21.99 -53.94
N ALA A 15 31.89 22.15 -54.49
CA ALA A 15 31.35 21.25 -55.50
C ALA A 15 32.21 21.25 -56.78
N TYR A 16 32.79 22.38 -57.17
CA TYR A 16 33.75 22.49 -58.25
C TYR A 16 35.02 21.69 -57.94
N VAL A 17 35.63 21.87 -56.76
CA VAL A 17 36.80 21.09 -56.32
C VAL A 17 36.52 19.59 -56.37
N ASP A 18 35.36 19.16 -55.88
CA ASP A 18 34.96 17.75 -55.81
C ASP A 18 34.51 17.14 -57.15
N GLY A 19 34.34 17.95 -58.20
CA GLY A 19 33.83 17.52 -59.50
C GLY A 19 32.34 17.18 -59.50
N ARG A 20 31.59 17.74 -58.55
CA ARG A 20 30.14 17.55 -58.36
C ARG A 20 29.32 18.80 -58.69
N LEU A 21 29.94 19.82 -59.29
CA LEU A 21 29.24 21.03 -59.71
C LEU A 21 28.24 20.71 -60.84
N GLU A 22 27.01 21.19 -60.70
CA GLU A 22 25.98 21.09 -61.74
C GLU A 22 26.45 21.81 -63.02
N ALA A 23 26.28 21.20 -64.18
CA ALA A 23 26.78 21.73 -65.46
C ALA A 23 26.27 23.16 -65.76
N GLU A 24 25.09 23.52 -65.26
CA GLU A 24 24.50 24.85 -65.43
C GLU A 24 25.21 25.96 -64.65
N ARG A 25 25.94 25.62 -63.57
CA ARG A 25 26.68 26.57 -62.72
C ARG A 25 28.12 26.79 -63.18
N LEU A 26 28.64 25.89 -64.02
CA LEU A 26 30.04 25.89 -64.45
C LEU A 26 30.50 27.24 -65.07
N PRO A 27 29.74 27.88 -65.99
CA PRO A 27 30.18 29.15 -66.58
C PRO A 27 30.25 30.30 -65.57
N ALA A 28 29.34 30.32 -64.59
CA ALA A 28 29.31 31.36 -63.56
C ALA A 28 30.48 31.21 -62.58
N VAL A 29 30.84 29.98 -62.21
CA VAL A 29 32.00 29.69 -61.37
C VAL A 29 33.31 29.98 -62.12
N GLU A 30 33.41 29.63 -63.40
CA GLU A 30 34.61 29.92 -64.22
C GLU A 30 34.84 31.43 -64.40
N ALA A 31 33.78 32.21 -64.63
CA ALA A 31 33.86 33.67 -64.68
C ALA A 31 34.33 34.24 -63.32
N TYR A 32 33.76 33.76 -62.21
CA TYR A 32 34.15 34.17 -60.85
C TYR A 32 35.61 33.86 -60.53
N LEU A 33 36.11 32.70 -60.97
CA LEU A 33 37.52 32.31 -60.78
C LEU A 33 38.49 33.09 -61.68
N THR A 34 38.02 33.53 -62.86
CA THR A 34 38.82 34.37 -63.77
C THR A 34 39.04 35.77 -63.19
N GLU A 35 38.02 36.33 -62.53
CA GLU A 35 38.11 37.63 -61.85
C GLU A 35 38.92 37.59 -60.54
N ARG A 36 39.16 36.39 -59.98
CA ARG A 36 39.81 36.18 -58.67
C ARG A 36 40.91 35.11 -58.74
N PRO A 37 42.06 35.43 -59.35
CA PRO A 37 43.13 34.46 -59.61
C PRO A 37 43.73 33.85 -58.32
N GLU A 38 43.69 34.57 -57.20
CA GLU A 38 44.13 34.08 -55.89
C GLU A 38 43.26 32.91 -55.38
N ILE A 39 41.95 32.98 -55.58
CA ILE A 39 41.01 31.92 -55.23
C ILE A 39 41.16 30.74 -56.19
N ALA A 40 41.29 31.01 -57.48
CA ALA A 40 41.56 29.96 -58.48
C ALA A 40 42.83 29.16 -58.18
N ALA A 41 43.91 29.85 -57.76
CA ALA A 41 45.16 29.21 -57.35
C ALA A 41 45.00 28.37 -56.07
N ALA A 42 44.18 28.79 -55.11
CA ALA A 42 43.88 28.01 -53.91
C ALA A 42 43.12 26.72 -54.24
N LEU A 43 42.02 26.82 -55.00
CA LEU A 43 41.24 25.66 -55.43
C LEU A 43 42.05 24.68 -56.28
N ALA A 44 42.98 25.17 -57.11
CA ALA A 44 43.89 24.32 -57.88
C ALA A 44 44.82 23.50 -56.98
N ARG A 45 45.34 24.10 -55.88
CA ARG A 45 46.11 23.37 -54.87
C ARG A 45 45.26 22.32 -54.17
N ASP A 46 44.04 22.66 -53.77
CA ASP A 46 43.13 21.73 -53.08
C ASP A 46 42.78 20.54 -53.96
N ARG A 47 42.51 20.77 -55.25
CA ARG A 47 42.31 19.70 -56.25
C ARG A 47 43.54 18.82 -56.41
N ALA A 48 44.74 19.40 -56.42
CA ALA A 48 45.98 18.63 -56.50
C ALA A 48 46.17 17.74 -55.26
N ILE A 49 45.90 18.27 -54.05
CA ILE A 49 45.94 17.52 -52.79
C ILE A 49 44.91 16.39 -52.80
N ALA A 50 43.66 16.68 -53.17
CA ALA A 50 42.61 15.69 -53.25
C ALA A 50 42.95 14.56 -54.23
N ARG A 51 43.55 14.88 -55.38
CA ARG A 51 44.01 13.89 -56.36
C ARG A 51 45.14 13.04 -55.80
N ALA A 52 46.16 13.64 -55.19
CA ALA A 52 47.28 12.93 -54.57
C ALA A 52 46.80 11.99 -53.43
N LEU A 53 45.82 12.42 -52.64
CA LEU A 53 45.21 11.59 -51.60
C LEU A 53 44.44 10.41 -52.21
N ARG A 54 43.63 10.65 -53.25
CA ARG A 54 42.90 9.57 -53.95
C ARG A 54 43.86 8.54 -54.54
N GLU A 55 44.95 8.97 -55.16
CA GLU A 55 45.97 8.08 -55.72
C GLU A 55 46.67 7.27 -54.61
N ARG A 56 47.11 7.92 -53.52
CA ARG A 56 47.76 7.24 -52.39
C ARG A 56 46.84 6.26 -51.67
N LEU A 57 45.54 6.52 -51.64
CA LEU A 57 44.53 5.68 -50.98
C LEU A 57 43.79 4.75 -51.95
N ALA A 58 44.18 4.67 -53.22
CA ALA A 58 43.53 3.82 -54.22
C ALA A 58 43.46 2.35 -53.76
N PHE A 59 44.53 1.85 -53.12
CA PHE A 59 44.58 0.50 -52.56
C PHE A 59 43.50 0.21 -51.51
N LYS A 60 43.07 1.24 -50.75
CA LYS A 60 41.99 1.09 -49.76
C LYS A 60 40.61 1.01 -50.40
N ALA A 61 40.42 1.61 -51.57
CA ALA A 61 39.15 1.54 -52.29
C ALA A 61 38.88 0.14 -52.87
N GLU A 62 39.93 -0.66 -53.08
CA GLU A 62 39.86 -2.05 -53.55
C GLU A 62 39.57 -3.05 -52.42
N GLU A 63 39.69 -2.65 -51.15
CA GLU A 63 39.37 -3.53 -50.02
C GLU A 63 37.86 -3.82 -49.97
N PRO A 64 37.46 -5.09 -49.72
CA PRO A 64 36.05 -5.44 -49.60
C PRO A 64 35.42 -4.70 -48.41
N ILE A 65 34.22 -4.14 -48.63
CA ILE A 65 33.49 -3.40 -47.59
C ILE A 65 33.27 -4.30 -46.36
N PRO A 66 33.75 -3.91 -45.16
CA PRO A 66 33.60 -4.70 -43.95
C PRO A 66 32.14 -5.11 -43.70
N ALA A 67 31.93 -6.34 -43.22
CA ALA A 67 30.59 -6.87 -42.98
C ALA A 67 29.70 -5.98 -42.09
N ARG A 68 30.29 -5.28 -41.11
CA ARG A 68 29.58 -4.33 -40.23
C ARG A 68 29.07 -3.07 -40.94
N LEU A 69 29.65 -2.71 -42.09
CA LEU A 69 29.29 -1.54 -42.89
C LEU A 69 28.39 -1.90 -44.08
N ARG A 70 28.11 -3.19 -44.29
CA ARG A 70 27.13 -3.63 -45.29
C ARG A 70 25.73 -3.18 -44.84
N MET A 71 25.06 -2.39 -45.69
CA MET A 71 23.74 -1.83 -45.40
C MET A 71 22.69 -2.89 -45.04
N ALA A 72 22.78 -4.09 -45.64
CA ALA A 72 21.93 -5.23 -45.30
C ALA A 72 22.06 -5.63 -43.83
N ASN A 73 23.30 -5.78 -43.34
CA ASN A 73 23.59 -6.19 -41.96
C ASN A 73 23.19 -5.10 -40.95
N ILE A 74 23.38 -3.82 -41.30
CA ILE A 74 22.94 -2.69 -40.45
C ILE A 74 21.41 -2.69 -40.30
N ARG A 75 20.68 -2.93 -41.39
CA ARG A 75 19.21 -3.00 -41.39
C ARG A 75 18.70 -4.20 -40.58
N GLU A 76 19.34 -5.35 -40.74
CA GLU A 76 18.99 -6.57 -40.02
C GLU A 76 19.25 -6.46 -38.52
N ALA A 77 20.42 -5.94 -38.12
CA ALA A 77 20.76 -5.68 -36.72
C ALA A 77 19.81 -4.66 -36.06
N ARG A 78 19.38 -3.61 -36.79
CA ARG A 78 18.36 -2.68 -36.29
C ARG A 78 17.02 -3.38 -36.11
N ARG A 79 16.55 -4.16 -37.08
CA ARG A 79 15.28 -4.91 -36.99
C ARG A 79 15.26 -5.88 -35.82
N GLY A 80 16.34 -6.64 -35.60
CA GLY A 80 16.47 -7.55 -34.46
C GLY A 80 16.40 -6.84 -33.11
N ARG A 81 17.07 -5.68 -32.98
CA ARG A 81 17.02 -4.86 -31.76
C ARG A 81 15.61 -4.32 -31.49
N PHE A 82 14.92 -3.80 -32.50
CA PHE A 82 13.55 -3.30 -32.33
C PHE A 82 12.56 -4.42 -31.95
N ALA A 83 12.68 -5.60 -32.56
CA ALA A 83 11.85 -6.76 -32.21
C ALA A 83 12.10 -7.21 -30.77
N ALA A 84 13.37 -7.30 -30.34
CA ALA A 84 13.73 -7.66 -28.97
C ALA A 84 13.22 -6.65 -27.94
N THR A 85 13.32 -5.35 -28.23
CA THR A 85 12.79 -4.29 -27.34
C THR A 85 11.27 -4.38 -27.23
N ARG A 86 10.54 -4.61 -28.34
CA ARG A 86 9.08 -4.79 -28.31
C ARG A 86 8.66 -6.01 -27.49
N LEU A 87 9.38 -7.12 -27.63
CA LEU A 87 9.11 -8.33 -26.86
C LEU A 87 9.32 -8.11 -25.36
N ARG A 88 10.37 -7.36 -24.97
CA ARG A 88 10.62 -6.99 -23.56
C ARG A 88 9.52 -6.11 -22.99
N ILE A 89 9.06 -5.10 -23.75
CA ILE A 89 7.95 -4.23 -23.33
C ILE A 89 6.67 -5.06 -23.17
N ALA A 90 6.39 -5.95 -24.13
CA ALA A 90 5.23 -6.85 -24.04
C ALA A 90 5.30 -7.78 -22.82
N ALA A 91 6.49 -8.30 -22.49
CA ALA A 91 6.69 -9.11 -21.30
C ALA A 91 6.44 -8.31 -20.00
N VAL A 92 6.99 -7.09 -19.88
CA VAL A 92 6.75 -6.22 -18.71
C VAL A 92 5.26 -5.89 -18.56
N MET A 93 4.59 -5.54 -19.66
CA MET A 93 3.15 -5.29 -19.65
C MET A 93 2.36 -6.55 -19.25
N GLY A 94 2.77 -7.73 -19.74
CA GLY A 94 2.16 -9.00 -19.36
C GLY A 94 2.28 -9.30 -17.87
N TRP A 95 3.47 -9.08 -17.29
CA TRP A 95 3.69 -9.23 -15.84
C TRP A 95 2.88 -8.23 -15.02
N LEU A 96 2.79 -6.97 -15.46
CA LEU A 96 1.96 -5.97 -14.80
C LEU A 96 0.48 -6.37 -14.84
N ILE A 97 -0.05 -6.75 -15.99
CA ILE A 97 -1.45 -7.17 -16.13
C ILE A 97 -1.72 -8.40 -15.27
N LEU A 98 -0.84 -9.40 -15.30
CA LEU A 98 -0.99 -10.61 -14.49
C LEU A 98 -0.92 -10.30 -12.99
N GLY A 99 0.00 -9.44 -12.57
CA GLY A 99 0.12 -9.00 -11.18
C GLY A 99 -1.09 -8.17 -10.72
N SER A 100 -1.58 -7.26 -11.57
CA SER A 100 -2.77 -6.45 -11.30
C SER A 100 -4.04 -7.29 -11.23
N ALA A 101 -4.26 -8.19 -12.20
CA ALA A 101 -5.42 -9.07 -12.22
C ALA A 101 -5.37 -10.07 -11.06
N GLY A 102 -4.19 -10.66 -10.81
CA GLY A 102 -3.96 -11.56 -9.69
C GLY A 102 -4.18 -10.86 -8.34
N GLY A 103 -3.66 -9.64 -8.18
CA GLY A 103 -3.87 -8.84 -6.97
C GLY A 103 -5.33 -8.45 -6.75
N TRP A 104 -6.06 -8.09 -7.82
CA TRP A 104 -7.48 -7.72 -7.72
C TRP A 104 -8.37 -8.91 -7.36
N LEU A 105 -8.14 -10.08 -7.98
CA LEU A 105 -8.84 -11.32 -7.64
C LEU A 105 -8.49 -11.80 -6.23
N ALA A 106 -7.21 -11.73 -5.85
CA ALA A 106 -6.76 -12.11 -4.51
C ALA A 106 -7.32 -11.19 -3.43
N ASN A 107 -7.54 -9.90 -3.72
CA ASN A 107 -8.12 -8.96 -2.78
C ASN A 107 -9.52 -9.37 -2.32
N ASP A 108 -10.33 -10.01 -3.16
CA ASP A 108 -11.68 -10.46 -2.77
C ASP A 108 -11.62 -11.77 -1.95
N VAL A 109 -10.66 -12.66 -2.26
CA VAL A 109 -10.44 -13.92 -1.52
C VAL A 109 -9.80 -13.68 -0.15
N LEU A 110 -8.89 -12.72 -0.06
CA LEU A 110 -8.18 -12.36 1.18
C LEU A 110 -8.93 -11.29 2.00
N ARG A 111 -10.09 -10.81 1.53
CA ARG A 111 -10.87 -9.81 2.24
C ARG A 111 -11.44 -10.44 3.51
N VAL A 112 -10.83 -10.14 4.66
CA VAL A 112 -11.43 -10.44 5.95
C VAL A 112 -12.78 -9.71 6.00
N PRO A 113 -13.90 -10.39 6.27
CA PRO A 113 -15.19 -9.75 6.38
C PRO A 113 -15.10 -8.56 7.35
N PRO A 114 -15.71 -7.40 7.05
CA PRO A 114 -15.57 -6.20 7.88
C PRO A 114 -16.06 -6.43 9.33
N GLN A 115 -16.93 -7.42 9.54
CA GLN A 115 -17.37 -7.86 10.86
C GLN A 115 -16.26 -8.58 11.64
N MET A 116 -15.51 -9.50 11.00
CA MET A 116 -14.39 -10.21 11.63
C MET A 116 -13.23 -9.26 11.94
N ALA A 117 -12.93 -8.32 11.05
CA ALA A 117 -11.90 -7.31 11.30
C ALA A 117 -12.23 -6.42 12.52
N ARG A 118 -13.51 -6.06 12.70
CA ARG A 118 -13.97 -5.27 13.85
C ARG A 118 -13.94 -6.06 15.17
N VAL A 119 -14.30 -7.35 15.12
CA VAL A 119 -14.17 -8.26 16.28
C VAL A 119 -12.70 -8.31 16.73
N ALA A 120 -11.78 -8.52 15.78
CA ALA A 120 -10.35 -8.56 16.06
C ALA A 120 -9.89 -7.26 16.73
N VAL A 121 -10.23 -6.09 16.18
CA VAL A 121 -9.85 -4.80 16.76
C VAL A 121 -10.36 -4.62 18.19
N MET A 122 -11.61 -4.99 18.49
CA MET A 122 -12.14 -4.84 19.85
C MET A 122 -11.56 -5.87 20.83
N ALA A 123 -11.35 -7.11 20.38
CA ALA A 123 -10.69 -8.13 21.18
C ALA A 123 -9.25 -7.71 21.52
N ASP A 124 -8.51 -7.18 20.54
CA ASP A 124 -7.15 -6.66 20.73
C ASP A 124 -7.12 -5.50 21.74
N GLU A 125 -8.04 -4.54 21.64
CA GLU A 125 -8.18 -3.44 22.62
C GLU A 125 -8.45 -3.96 24.04
N ALA A 126 -9.35 -4.93 24.17
CA ALA A 126 -9.72 -5.51 25.45
C ALA A 126 -8.60 -6.36 26.07
N ILE A 127 -7.88 -7.15 25.26
CA ILE A 127 -6.72 -7.94 25.69
C ILE A 127 -5.58 -7.02 26.10
N ALA A 128 -5.32 -5.96 25.34
CA ALA A 128 -4.32 -4.95 25.69
C ALA A 128 -4.66 -4.26 27.02
N ALA A 129 -5.91 -3.85 27.21
CA ALA A 129 -6.39 -3.28 28.47
C ALA A 129 -6.27 -4.28 29.63
N HIS A 130 -6.69 -5.53 29.43
CA HIS A 130 -6.57 -6.61 30.41
C HIS A 130 -5.13 -6.72 30.91
N ARG A 131 -4.18 -6.97 30.01
CA ARG A 131 -2.75 -7.15 30.35
C ARG A 131 -2.15 -5.92 31.03
N THR A 132 -2.60 -4.73 30.66
CA THR A 132 -2.10 -3.48 31.24
C THR A 132 -2.53 -3.32 32.70
N PHE A 133 -3.76 -3.68 33.04
CA PHE A 133 -4.34 -3.34 34.35
C PHE A 133 -4.42 -4.49 35.34
N VAL A 134 -4.44 -5.75 34.90
CA VAL A 134 -4.55 -6.89 35.83
C VAL A 134 -3.33 -7.08 36.73
N VAL A 135 -2.16 -6.56 36.32
CA VAL A 135 -0.92 -6.61 37.10
C VAL A 135 -0.87 -5.57 38.24
N GLU A 136 -1.78 -4.60 38.26
CA GLU A 136 -1.79 -3.53 39.25
C GLU A 136 -2.44 -3.98 40.56
N VAL A 137 -1.65 -4.03 41.64
CA VAL A 137 -2.11 -4.56 42.95
C VAL A 137 -2.74 -3.48 43.84
N VAL A 138 -2.23 -2.24 43.78
CA VAL A 138 -2.63 -1.17 44.72
C VAL A 138 -3.92 -0.47 44.28
N HIS A 139 -4.02 -0.11 43.00
CA HIS A 139 -5.20 0.56 42.43
C HIS A 139 -5.69 -0.16 41.16
N PRO A 140 -6.13 -1.43 41.28
CA PRO A 140 -6.58 -2.22 40.13
C PRO A 140 -7.76 -1.56 39.38
N VAL A 141 -8.54 -0.73 40.08
CA VAL A 141 -9.76 -0.08 39.61
C VAL A 141 -9.82 1.38 40.08
N GLU A 142 -10.52 2.22 39.33
CA GLU A 142 -10.71 3.63 39.68
C GLU A 142 -11.80 3.82 40.74
N VAL A 143 -12.90 3.09 40.60
CA VAL A 143 -13.97 3.02 41.60
C VAL A 143 -14.14 1.57 42.02
N ARG A 144 -14.08 1.34 43.33
CA ARG A 144 -14.15 0.01 43.95
C ARG A 144 -15.60 -0.49 44.04
N ALA A 145 -15.75 -1.79 44.23
CA ALA A 145 -17.07 -2.44 44.31
C ALA A 145 -17.88 -2.12 45.57
N ASP A 146 -17.25 -1.60 46.63
CA ASP A 146 -17.95 -1.07 47.82
C ASP A 146 -18.88 0.10 47.46
N GLU A 147 -18.56 0.84 46.40
CA GLU A 147 -19.38 1.89 45.81
C GLU A 147 -20.00 1.48 44.47
N GLU A 148 -20.43 0.20 44.32
CA GLU A 148 -20.95 -0.35 43.06
C GLU A 148 -22.01 0.53 42.38
N ALA A 149 -22.98 1.06 43.15
CA ALA A 149 -24.01 1.93 42.62
C ALA A 149 -23.44 3.23 42.00
N HIS A 150 -22.40 3.79 42.62
CA HIS A 150 -21.70 4.97 42.10
C HIS A 150 -20.86 4.61 40.85
N LEU A 151 -20.11 3.51 40.90
CA LEU A 151 -19.34 2.97 39.78
C LEU A 151 -20.21 2.81 38.53
N LEU A 152 -21.33 2.09 38.66
CA LEU A 152 -22.23 1.81 37.54
C LEU A 152 -22.91 3.08 37.04
N GLN A 153 -23.33 3.99 37.93
CA GLN A 153 -23.91 5.27 37.53
C GLN A 153 -22.90 6.13 36.76
N TRP A 154 -21.66 6.21 37.24
CA TRP A 154 -20.59 6.98 36.61
C TRP A 154 -20.23 6.41 35.22
N LEU A 155 -19.98 5.10 35.12
CA LEU A 155 -19.68 4.46 33.84
C LEU A 155 -20.86 4.56 32.86
N SER A 156 -22.09 4.36 33.33
CA SER A 156 -23.30 4.51 32.51
C SER A 156 -23.40 5.91 31.91
N LYS A 157 -23.13 6.95 32.71
CA LYS A 157 -23.13 8.34 32.26
C LYS A 157 -22.05 8.61 31.21
N ARG A 158 -20.89 7.95 31.32
CA ARG A 158 -19.77 8.11 30.38
C ARG A 158 -20.00 7.39 29.06
N LEU A 159 -20.61 6.20 29.08
CA LEU A 159 -20.93 5.44 27.88
C LEU A 159 -22.27 5.86 27.25
N GLY A 160 -23.11 6.64 27.95
CA GLY A 160 -24.42 7.06 27.46
C GLY A 160 -25.46 5.94 27.43
N THR A 161 -25.19 4.82 28.11
CA THR A 161 -26.07 3.65 28.20
C THR A 161 -26.12 3.15 29.64
N ARG A 162 -27.17 2.43 30.02
CA ARG A 162 -27.26 1.84 31.36
C ARG A 162 -26.42 0.56 31.42
N LEU A 163 -25.47 0.53 32.35
CA LEU A 163 -24.64 -0.64 32.62
C LEU A 163 -25.09 -1.34 33.91
N SER A 164 -24.87 -2.64 33.96
CA SER A 164 -24.96 -3.46 35.17
C SER A 164 -23.69 -4.30 35.30
N ALA A 165 -23.31 -4.64 36.54
CA ALA A 165 -22.26 -5.61 36.80
C ALA A 165 -22.88 -7.01 36.88
N PRO A 166 -22.47 -7.97 36.03
CA PRO A 166 -22.91 -9.35 36.15
C PRO A 166 -22.49 -9.98 37.48
N ASP A 167 -23.40 -10.72 38.11
CA ASP A 167 -23.06 -11.54 39.27
C ASP A 167 -22.35 -12.83 38.82
N LEU A 168 -21.05 -12.89 39.09
CA LEU A 168 -20.19 -14.03 38.75
C LEU A 168 -19.75 -14.84 39.99
N THR A 169 -20.37 -14.58 41.15
CA THR A 169 -20.01 -15.25 42.41
C THR A 169 -20.22 -16.76 42.35
N GLY A 170 -21.23 -17.23 41.61
CA GLY A 170 -21.48 -18.65 41.35
C GLY A 170 -20.38 -19.36 40.54
N LEU A 171 -19.51 -18.60 39.86
CA LEU A 171 -18.33 -19.08 39.15
C LEU A 171 -17.02 -18.80 39.92
N GLY A 172 -17.12 -18.31 41.16
CA GLY A 172 -16.00 -18.01 42.04
C GLY A 172 -15.34 -16.65 41.78
N TYR A 173 -15.94 -15.77 40.97
CA TYR A 173 -15.43 -14.44 40.69
C TYR A 173 -16.16 -13.38 41.51
N ARG A 174 -15.42 -12.45 42.10
CA ARG A 174 -15.94 -11.29 42.83
C ARG A 174 -15.63 -10.01 42.10
N LEU A 175 -16.60 -9.10 42.04
CA LEU A 175 -16.39 -7.77 41.49
C LEU A 175 -15.40 -6.99 42.36
N MET A 176 -14.32 -6.51 41.75
CA MET A 176 -13.37 -5.61 42.40
C MET A 176 -13.76 -4.14 42.25
N GLY A 177 -14.34 -3.81 41.09
CA GLY A 177 -14.76 -2.48 40.70
C GLY A 177 -14.62 -2.27 39.20
N GLY A 178 -14.40 -1.03 38.77
CA GLY A 178 -14.20 -0.73 37.36
C GLY A 178 -13.48 0.58 37.07
N ARG A 179 -13.24 0.81 35.78
CA ARG A 179 -12.51 1.97 35.26
C ARG A 179 -12.98 2.36 33.87
N LEU A 180 -12.71 3.61 33.49
CA LEU A 180 -13.02 4.16 32.19
C LEU A 180 -11.75 4.25 31.36
N LEU A 181 -11.80 3.81 30.10
CA LEU A 181 -10.64 3.75 29.21
C LEU A 181 -10.98 4.37 27.85
N PRO A 182 -10.00 4.94 27.13
CA PRO A 182 -10.17 5.27 25.72
C PRO A 182 -10.16 3.99 24.86
N ALA A 183 -11.07 3.89 23.89
CA ALA A 183 -11.16 2.77 22.95
C ALA A 183 -11.59 3.27 21.56
N GLY A 184 -10.67 3.26 20.60
CA GLY A 184 -10.87 3.81 19.26
C GLY A 184 -11.41 5.25 19.30
N ALA A 185 -12.64 5.43 18.80
CA ALA A 185 -13.29 6.74 18.68
C ALA A 185 -14.14 7.15 19.92
N GLY A 186 -14.20 6.32 20.96
CA GLY A 186 -15.09 6.56 22.11
C GLY A 186 -14.56 6.04 23.44
N PRO A 187 -15.33 6.21 24.52
CA PRO A 187 -15.01 5.63 25.81
C PRO A 187 -15.40 4.14 25.86
N ALA A 188 -14.64 3.37 26.63
CA ALA A 188 -14.99 2.03 27.06
C ALA A 188 -15.01 1.94 28.58
N ALA A 189 -15.88 1.08 29.11
CA ALA A 189 -15.91 0.70 30.51
C ALA A 189 -15.21 -0.64 30.67
N MET A 190 -14.50 -0.80 31.78
CA MET A 190 -13.86 -2.06 32.15
C MET A 190 -14.24 -2.38 33.58
N LEU A 191 -14.94 -3.49 33.79
CA LEU A 191 -15.19 -4.07 35.11
C LEU A 191 -14.14 -5.15 35.36
N MET A 192 -13.57 -5.18 36.56
CA MET A 192 -12.55 -6.16 36.94
C MET A 192 -13.07 -7.05 38.06
N TYR A 193 -12.77 -8.33 37.94
CA TYR A 193 -13.14 -9.38 38.88
C TYR A 193 -11.90 -10.16 39.30
N ASP A 194 -11.98 -10.80 40.47
CA ASP A 194 -10.96 -11.73 40.95
C ASP A 194 -11.55 -13.03 41.50
N ASP A 195 -10.74 -14.08 41.53
CA ASP A 195 -11.04 -15.32 42.22
C ASP A 195 -10.08 -15.57 43.39
N ASP A 196 -10.34 -16.63 44.16
CA ASP A 196 -9.49 -17.04 45.29
C ASP A 196 -8.09 -17.52 44.89
N GLN A 197 -7.86 -17.78 43.60
CA GLN A 197 -6.56 -18.17 43.07
C GLN A 197 -5.75 -16.96 42.59
N GLY A 198 -6.28 -15.75 42.70
CA GLY A 198 -5.67 -14.52 42.20
C GLY A 198 -5.82 -14.32 40.70
N THR A 199 -6.65 -15.14 40.03
CA THR A 199 -6.97 -14.97 38.61
C THR A 199 -7.77 -13.70 38.43
N ARG A 200 -7.30 -12.80 37.57
CA ARG A 200 -8.03 -11.59 37.20
C ARG A 200 -8.87 -11.84 35.96
N LEU A 201 -10.11 -11.38 36.00
CA LEU A 201 -11.02 -11.39 34.87
C LEU A 201 -11.51 -9.98 34.59
N THR A 202 -11.66 -9.63 33.32
CA THR A 202 -12.08 -8.29 32.93
C THR A 202 -13.22 -8.37 31.93
N LEU A 203 -14.29 -7.60 32.19
CA LEU A 203 -15.39 -7.36 31.27
C LEU A 203 -15.22 -5.97 30.68
N PHE A 204 -14.85 -5.92 29.41
CA PHE A 204 -14.71 -4.70 28.62
C PHE A 204 -15.99 -4.44 27.83
N ILE A 205 -16.49 -3.21 27.90
CA ILE A 205 -17.78 -2.80 27.34
C ILE A 205 -17.59 -1.50 26.56
N LYS A 206 -18.07 -1.45 25.31
CA LYS A 206 -18.10 -0.21 24.52
C LYS A 206 -19.37 -0.11 23.70
N THR A 207 -19.80 1.11 23.39
CA THR A 207 -20.88 1.35 22.43
C THR A 207 -20.45 0.87 21.05
N ASP A 208 -21.30 0.07 20.40
CA ASP A 208 -21.00 -0.52 19.10
C ASP A 208 -22.27 -0.50 18.21
N GLU A 209 -22.15 -1.02 16.99
CA GLU A 209 -23.29 -1.20 16.10
C GLU A 209 -24.32 -2.17 16.67
N LYS A 210 -25.59 -1.97 16.26
CA LYS A 210 -26.73 -2.73 16.78
C LYS A 210 -26.81 -4.19 16.33
N ASP A 211 -25.97 -4.63 15.39
CA ASP A 211 -26.03 -6.03 14.96
C ASP A 211 -25.54 -6.96 16.06
N GLU A 212 -26.36 -7.96 16.38
CA GLU A 212 -26.02 -8.99 17.34
C GLU A 212 -25.03 -9.98 16.74
N THR A 213 -24.18 -10.56 17.60
CA THR A 213 -23.25 -11.62 17.19
C THR A 213 -23.23 -12.76 18.18
N SER A 214 -23.02 -13.97 17.69
CA SER A 214 -22.67 -15.11 18.54
C SER A 214 -21.28 -14.91 19.17
N PHE A 215 -21.00 -15.67 20.23
CA PHE A 215 -19.69 -15.67 20.87
C PHE A 215 -18.56 -16.00 19.88
N GLN A 216 -17.58 -15.12 19.81
CA GLN A 216 -16.35 -15.30 19.05
C GLN A 216 -15.18 -15.41 20.03
N PHE A 217 -14.39 -16.46 19.87
CA PHE A 217 -13.23 -16.73 20.72
C PHE A 217 -11.95 -16.22 20.05
N VAL A 218 -11.12 -15.54 20.82
CA VAL A 218 -9.76 -15.13 20.43
C VAL A 218 -8.83 -15.50 21.59
N GLU A 219 -7.63 -15.97 21.27
CA GLU A 219 -6.57 -16.18 22.25
C GLU A 219 -5.32 -15.49 21.76
N GLU A 220 -4.76 -14.61 22.58
CA GLU A 220 -3.57 -13.85 22.23
C GLU A 220 -2.67 -13.69 23.45
N ASN A 221 -1.38 -14.00 23.31
CA ASN A 221 -0.37 -13.84 24.37
C ASN A 221 -0.74 -14.51 25.71
N GLY A 222 -1.44 -15.66 25.66
CA GLY A 222 -1.88 -16.40 26.85
C GLY A 222 -3.15 -15.87 27.51
N VAL A 223 -3.75 -14.81 26.96
CA VAL A 223 -5.06 -14.30 27.39
C VAL A 223 -6.13 -14.82 26.46
N SER A 224 -7.09 -15.53 27.03
CA SER A 224 -8.31 -15.95 26.35
C SER A 224 -9.32 -14.81 26.38
N ALA A 225 -10.05 -14.60 25.28
CA ALA A 225 -11.10 -13.60 25.18
C ALA A 225 -12.34 -14.14 24.44
N PHE A 226 -13.53 -13.81 24.95
CA PHE A 226 -14.80 -14.00 24.25
C PHE A 226 -15.43 -12.66 23.95
N PHE A 227 -15.74 -12.42 22.67
CA PHE A 227 -16.44 -11.24 22.18
C PHE A 227 -17.86 -11.58 21.74
N TRP A 228 -18.79 -10.66 22.00
CA TRP A 228 -20.11 -10.65 21.38
C TRP A 228 -20.68 -9.23 21.34
N ARG A 229 -21.80 -9.07 20.62
CA ARG A 229 -22.57 -7.83 20.55
C ARG A 229 -24.01 -8.11 20.88
N ASP A 230 -24.58 -7.22 21.68
CA ASP A 230 -25.95 -7.28 22.12
C ASP A 230 -26.45 -5.86 22.44
N ALA A 231 -27.67 -5.53 22.02
CA ALA A 231 -28.34 -4.26 22.30
C ALA A 231 -27.54 -2.97 21.99
N GLY A 232 -26.68 -2.98 20.97
CA GLY A 232 -25.83 -1.82 20.61
C GLY A 232 -24.59 -1.64 21.50
N LEU A 233 -24.21 -2.69 22.23
CA LEU A 233 -22.99 -2.76 23.01
C LEU A 233 -22.15 -3.95 22.53
N GLY A 234 -20.84 -3.71 22.41
CA GLY A 234 -19.85 -4.76 22.31
C GLY A 234 -19.34 -5.13 23.70
N TYR A 235 -19.15 -6.43 23.92
CA TYR A 235 -18.64 -6.98 25.16
C TYR A 235 -17.44 -7.88 24.86
N VAL A 236 -16.40 -7.77 25.68
CA VAL A 236 -15.29 -8.72 25.68
C VAL A 236 -15.00 -9.16 27.11
N VAL A 237 -15.06 -10.47 27.36
CA VAL A 237 -14.59 -11.07 28.61
C VAL A 237 -13.20 -11.63 28.37
N SER A 238 -12.22 -11.19 29.14
CA SER A 238 -10.81 -11.62 29.02
C SER A 238 -10.27 -12.14 30.35
N ALA A 239 -9.50 -13.23 30.31
CA ALA A 239 -8.76 -13.77 31.44
C ALA A 239 -7.62 -14.70 30.98
N GLU A 240 -6.61 -14.85 31.82
CA GLU A 240 -5.63 -15.96 31.73
C GLU A 240 -6.29 -17.26 32.24
N ALA A 241 -7.23 -17.80 31.46
CA ALA A 241 -7.98 -19.02 31.79
C ALA A 241 -8.23 -19.88 30.54
N PRO A 242 -8.42 -21.21 30.70
CA PRO A 242 -8.80 -22.09 29.59
C PRO A 242 -10.13 -21.68 28.96
N ARG A 243 -10.25 -21.92 27.65
CA ARG A 243 -11.42 -21.58 26.82
C ARG A 243 -12.74 -22.06 27.44
N GLU A 244 -12.78 -23.28 27.98
CA GLU A 244 -13.98 -23.88 28.56
C GLU A 244 -14.48 -23.11 29.78
N ARG A 245 -13.55 -22.71 30.66
CA ARG A 245 -13.89 -21.91 31.85
C ARG A 245 -14.31 -20.51 31.46
N LEU A 246 -13.63 -19.89 30.50
CA LEU A 246 -14.00 -18.56 30.03
C LEU A 246 -15.35 -18.54 29.29
N MET A 247 -15.69 -19.61 28.56
CA MET A 247 -17.00 -19.76 27.91
C MET A 247 -18.14 -19.77 28.95
N GLN A 248 -17.96 -20.46 30.07
CA GLN A 248 -18.95 -20.46 31.16
C GLN A 248 -19.15 -19.04 31.72
N VAL A 249 -18.07 -18.28 31.87
CA VAL A 249 -18.17 -16.88 32.31
C VAL A 249 -18.86 -16.02 31.25
N ALA A 250 -18.48 -16.11 29.98
CA ALA A 250 -19.10 -15.35 28.90
C ALA A 250 -20.61 -15.61 28.81
N THR A 251 -21.03 -16.87 28.98
CA THR A 251 -22.44 -17.26 29.01
C THR A 251 -23.16 -16.69 30.24
N ALA A 252 -22.56 -16.78 31.43
CA ALA A 252 -23.13 -16.19 32.64
C ALA A 252 -23.28 -14.66 32.55
N VAL A 253 -22.30 -13.97 31.95
CA VAL A 253 -22.38 -12.53 31.68
C VAL A 253 -23.54 -12.24 30.74
N TYR A 254 -23.62 -12.93 29.60
CA TYR A 254 -24.70 -12.76 28.62
C TYR A 254 -26.07 -12.97 29.24
N ASP A 255 -26.27 -14.07 29.96
CA ASP A 255 -27.54 -14.38 30.63
C ASP A 255 -27.91 -13.37 31.70
N SER A 256 -26.93 -12.84 32.44
CA SER A 256 -27.16 -11.82 33.46
C SER A 256 -27.58 -10.48 32.86
N LEU A 257 -27.02 -10.11 31.71
CA LEU A 257 -27.33 -8.85 31.03
C LEU A 257 -28.70 -8.92 30.31
N ASN A 258 -29.07 -10.11 29.83
CA ASN A 258 -30.33 -10.34 29.10
C ASN A 258 -31.50 -10.79 29.98
N ARG A 259 -31.28 -10.97 31.29
CA ARG A 259 -32.38 -11.26 32.22
C ARG A 259 -33.26 -10.01 32.38
N PRO A 260 -34.57 -10.08 32.12
CA PRO A 260 -35.46 -8.97 32.42
C PRO A 260 -35.39 -8.68 33.93
N ALA A 261 -35.19 -7.42 34.30
CA ALA A 261 -35.24 -7.01 35.70
C ALA A 261 -36.53 -7.55 36.33
N PRO A 262 -36.49 -8.19 37.50
CA PRO A 262 -37.70 -8.71 38.14
C PRO A 262 -38.67 -7.55 38.35
N GLY A 263 -39.69 -7.50 37.49
CA GLY A 263 -40.77 -6.54 37.59
C GLY A 263 -41.49 -6.77 38.89
N LEU A 264 -41.68 -5.68 39.63
CA LEU A 264 -42.62 -5.57 40.73
C LEU A 264 -43.97 -6.16 40.27
N SER A 265 -44.24 -7.40 40.69
CA SER A 265 -45.58 -7.99 40.60
C SER A 265 -46.50 -7.07 41.40
N GLY A 266 -47.30 -6.31 40.67
CA GLY A 266 -48.36 -5.47 41.22
C GLY A 266 -49.27 -6.34 42.06
N GLY A 267 -49.14 -6.18 43.38
CA GLY A 267 -50.20 -6.52 44.30
C GLY A 267 -51.28 -5.45 44.16
N THR A 268 -52.43 -5.86 43.64
CA THR A 268 -53.69 -5.16 43.93
C THR A 268 -54.70 -6.24 44.28
N LEU A 269 -55.09 -6.21 45.56
CA LEU A 269 -56.38 -6.71 46.03
C LEU A 269 -57.52 -5.92 45.37
#